data_AF-A0A957FVX1-F1
#
_entry.id   AF-A0A957FVX1-F1
#
_cell.length_a   1.000
_cell.length_b   1.000
_cell.length_c   1.000
_cell.angle_alpha   90.00
_cell.angle_beta   90.00
_cell.angle_gamma   90.00
#
_symmetry.space_group_name_H-M   'P 1'
#
loop_
_entity.id
_entity.type
_entity.pdbx_description
1 polymer ?
#
loop_
_entity_poly.entity_id
_entity_poly.type
_entity_poly.pdbx_seq_one_letter_code
_entity_poly.pdbx_strand_id
1 'polypeptide(L)'
;MTVLSQFPLLDRQNWHMALIVTQREVRDTLRDWRMVAPILGLTLFFPALMTFVARRMTDFLLLYDSSIISERAIPLLLMVVGFFPTSFSLVIALEAFAGEKERRSLEPLLSTPLSDAQLYMGKMLASVIPPVLASYIGIVIYSLSVTFTVAPMKAHSMILIVLLTTAHAALMVSAAVVVSTQATSVRAA
;
A
#
# COMPACT_ATOMS: atom_id res chain seq x y z
N MET A 1 -42.96 -9.98 -5.84
CA MET A 1 -41.62 -9.94 -6.46
C MET A 1 -41.20 -8.49 -6.63
N THR A 2 -40.79 -7.82 -5.54
CA THR A 2 -40.52 -6.37 -5.56
C THR A 2 -39.52 -6.01 -4.46
N VAL A 3 -38.30 -6.56 -4.53
CA VAL A 3 -37.20 -6.23 -3.59
C VAL A 3 -35.82 -6.19 -4.32
N LEU A 4 -35.77 -5.82 -5.60
CA LEU A 4 -34.51 -5.76 -6.37
C LEU A 4 -34.24 -4.39 -6.99
N SER A 5 -34.54 -3.29 -6.29
CA SER A 5 -34.29 -1.93 -6.80
C SER A 5 -33.63 -0.97 -5.79
N GLN A 6 -32.84 -1.48 -4.84
CA GLN A 6 -32.13 -0.67 -3.83
C GLN A 6 -30.60 -0.81 -3.88
N PHE A 7 -30.03 -1.07 -5.06
CA PHE A 7 -28.58 -0.89 -5.26
C PHE A 7 -28.34 0.40 -6.04
N PRO A 8 -27.98 1.53 -5.39
CA PRO A 8 -27.50 2.71 -6.08
C PRO A 8 -26.04 2.47 -6.51
N LEU A 9 -25.83 1.45 -7.33
CA LEU A 9 -24.54 1.15 -7.90
C LEU A 9 -24.47 1.84 -9.26
N LEU A 10 -23.47 2.72 -9.42
CA LEU A 10 -22.98 3.33 -10.67
C LEU A 10 -23.57 4.69 -11.07
N ASP A 11 -23.52 5.69 -10.18
CA ASP A 11 -23.58 7.08 -10.62
C ASP A 11 -22.17 7.70 -10.63
N ARG A 12 -21.75 8.34 -11.74
CA ARG A 12 -20.41 8.95 -11.89
C ARG A 12 -20.11 9.96 -10.78
N GLN A 13 -21.15 10.58 -10.25
CA GLN A 13 -21.07 11.55 -9.16
C GLN A 13 -20.57 10.93 -7.85
N ASN A 14 -20.91 9.67 -7.58
CA ASN A 14 -20.46 8.96 -6.38
C ASN A 14 -18.95 8.70 -6.38
N TRP A 15 -18.39 8.31 -7.53
CA TRP A 15 -16.96 8.11 -7.68
C TRP A 15 -16.17 9.42 -7.57
N HIS A 16 -16.72 10.51 -8.10
CA HIS A 16 -16.07 11.81 -8.02
C HIS A 16 -15.94 12.30 -6.57
N MET A 17 -17.03 12.16 -5.79
CA MET A 17 -17.02 12.51 -4.37
C MET A 17 -16.06 11.64 -3.55
N ALA A 18 -16.07 10.31 -3.79
CA ALA A 18 -15.13 9.39 -3.14
C ALA A 18 -13.67 9.76 -3.43
N LEU A 19 -13.34 10.12 -4.68
CA LEU A 19 -11.99 10.55 -5.07
C LEU A 19 -11.58 11.88 -4.41
N ILE A 20 -12.49 12.83 -4.26
CA ILE A 20 -12.22 14.09 -3.55
C ILE A 20 -11.87 13.80 -2.09
N VAL A 21 -12.63 12.92 -1.43
CA VAL A 21 -12.33 12.46 -0.06
C VAL A 21 -10.97 11.78 -0.02
N THR A 22 -10.70 10.84 -0.93
CA THR A 22 -9.40 10.16 -1.02
C THR A 22 -8.25 11.17 -1.17
N GLN A 23 -8.36 12.15 -2.06
CA GLN A 23 -7.29 13.13 -2.27
C GLN A 23 -7.02 13.97 -1.02
N ARG A 24 -8.08 14.36 -0.31
CA ARG A 24 -7.96 15.08 0.96
C ARG A 24 -7.28 14.20 2.02
N GLU A 25 -7.78 12.99 2.23
CA GLU A 25 -7.26 12.06 3.24
C GLU A 25 -5.82 11.62 2.94
N VAL A 26 -5.47 11.41 1.67
CA VAL A 26 -4.08 11.15 1.24
C VAL A 26 -3.20 12.34 1.61
N ARG A 27 -3.65 13.57 1.34
CA ARG A 27 -2.89 14.78 1.70
C ARG A 27 -2.74 14.91 3.22
N ASP A 28 -3.76 14.57 3.99
CA ASP A 28 -3.72 14.62 5.44
C ASP A 28 -2.76 13.53 6.00
N THR A 29 -2.81 12.31 5.45
CA THR A 29 -1.84 11.24 5.76
C THR A 29 -0.41 11.66 5.43
N LEU A 30 -0.20 12.30 4.27
CA LEU A 30 1.11 12.81 3.84
C LEU A 30 1.61 14.02 4.66
N ARG A 31 0.75 14.64 5.47
CA ARG A 31 1.12 15.71 6.40
C ARG A 31 1.43 15.20 7.80
N ASP A 32 0.99 13.98 8.14
CA ASP A 32 1.36 13.35 9.40
C ASP A 32 2.78 12.78 9.31
N TRP A 33 3.73 13.49 9.93
CA TRP A 33 5.13 13.07 9.94
C TRP A 33 5.33 11.68 10.58
N ARG A 34 4.46 11.26 11.50
CA ARG A 34 4.57 9.97 12.21
C ARG A 34 4.30 8.80 11.28
N MET A 35 3.46 9.00 10.28
CA MET A 35 3.12 8.01 9.26
C MET A 35 4.07 8.11 8.07
N VAL A 36 4.42 9.32 7.67
CA VAL A 36 5.30 9.56 6.52
C VAL A 36 6.75 9.16 6.81
N ALA A 37 7.27 9.44 8.01
CA ALA A 37 8.65 9.12 8.37
C ALA A 37 9.00 7.63 8.22
N PRO A 38 8.23 6.66 8.77
CA PRO A 38 8.54 5.25 8.57
C PRO A 38 8.39 4.81 7.12
N ILE A 39 7.39 5.32 6.39
CA ILE A 39 7.19 4.99 4.97
C ILE A 39 8.37 5.48 4.12
N LEU A 40 8.75 6.75 4.26
CA LEU A 40 9.88 7.32 3.54
C LEU A 40 11.21 6.70 3.97
N GLY A 41 11.37 6.42 5.26
CA GLY A 41 12.50 5.70 5.80
C GLY A 41 12.65 4.34 5.10
N LEU A 42 11.59 3.55 5.05
CA LEU A 42 11.59 2.28 4.33
C LEU A 42 11.82 2.48 2.83
N THR A 43 11.13 3.41 2.18
CA THR A 43 11.26 3.59 0.72
C THR A 43 12.64 4.07 0.28
N LEU A 44 13.36 4.85 1.10
CA LEU A 44 14.66 5.40 0.72
C LEU A 44 15.83 4.58 1.28
N PHE A 45 15.79 4.22 2.55
CA PHE A 45 16.89 3.49 3.21
C PHE A 45 16.89 2.00 2.84
N PHE A 46 15.71 1.39 2.76
CA PHE A 46 15.61 -0.05 2.60
C PHE A 46 16.14 -0.55 1.23
N PRO A 47 15.88 0.12 0.08
CA PRO A 47 16.53 -0.24 -1.17
C PRO A 47 18.06 -0.18 -1.11
N ALA A 48 18.62 0.82 -0.43
CA ALA A 48 20.06 0.97 -0.27
C ALA A 48 20.64 -0.17 0.57
N LEU A 49 19.99 -0.48 1.70
CA LEU A 49 20.34 -1.63 2.53
C LEU A 49 20.25 -2.95 1.75
N MET A 50 19.17 -3.16 1.01
CA MET A 50 18.99 -4.39 0.24
C MET A 50 19.95 -4.48 -0.93
N THR A 51 20.33 -3.37 -1.56
CA THR A 51 21.39 -3.35 -2.59
C THR A 51 22.74 -3.73 -1.98
N PHE A 52 23.05 -3.22 -0.79
CA PHE A 52 24.25 -3.63 -0.05
C PHE A 52 24.25 -5.12 0.27
N VAL A 53 23.13 -5.64 0.78
CA VAL A 53 22.95 -7.08 1.03
C VAL A 53 23.09 -7.88 -0.26
N ALA A 54 22.47 -7.44 -1.35
CA ALA A 54 22.55 -8.09 -2.66
C ALA A 54 23.99 -8.21 -3.15
N ARG A 55 24.79 -7.14 -3.02
CA ARG A 55 26.23 -7.18 -3.37
C ARG A 55 26.98 -8.18 -2.52
N ARG A 56 26.90 -8.05 -1.20
CA ARG A 56 27.63 -8.94 -0.27
C ARG A 56 27.26 -10.40 -0.45
N MET A 57 25.98 -10.67 -0.66
CA MET A 57 25.47 -12.01 -0.93
C MET A 57 25.98 -12.55 -2.26
N THR A 58 25.97 -11.74 -3.33
CA THR A 58 26.48 -12.16 -4.64
C THR A 58 27.98 -12.45 -4.57
N ASP A 59 28.77 -11.56 -3.96
CA ASP A 59 30.21 -11.73 -3.78
C ASP A 59 30.53 -13.02 -3.01
N PHE A 60 29.75 -13.31 -1.96
CA PHE A 60 29.89 -14.55 -1.19
C PHE A 60 29.53 -15.79 -2.02
N LEU A 61 28.41 -15.77 -2.75
CA LEU A 61 27.93 -16.92 -3.53
C LEU A 61 28.84 -17.27 -4.72
N LEU A 62 29.54 -16.28 -5.28
CA LEU A 62 30.53 -16.50 -6.34
C LEU A 62 31.71 -17.35 -5.86
N LEU A 63 32.06 -17.31 -4.57
CA LEU A 63 33.13 -18.15 -4.00
C LEU A 63 32.77 -19.65 -3.96
N TYR A 64 31.47 -19.98 -4.00
CA TYR A 64 30.96 -21.34 -3.92
C TYR A 64 30.38 -21.84 -5.26
N ASP A 65 30.70 -21.17 -6.37
CA ASP A 65 30.24 -21.49 -7.74
C ASP A 65 28.70 -21.68 -7.85
N SER A 66 27.95 -20.99 -7.01
CA SER A 66 26.50 -21.19 -6.82
C SER A 66 25.67 -20.18 -7.62
N SER A 67 25.90 -20.14 -8.93
CA SER A 67 25.27 -19.18 -9.87
C SER A 67 23.73 -19.18 -9.79
N ILE A 68 23.11 -20.35 -9.67
CA ILE A 68 21.64 -20.51 -9.63
C ILE A 68 21.01 -19.77 -8.43
N ILE A 69 21.68 -19.77 -7.27
CA ILE A 69 21.15 -19.17 -6.04
C ILE A 69 21.21 -17.64 -6.18
N SER A 70 22.29 -17.10 -6.73
CA SER A 70 22.47 -15.66 -6.93
C SER A 70 21.41 -15.06 -7.85
N GLU A 71 21.04 -15.75 -8.93
CA GLU A 71 20.02 -15.29 -9.88
C GLU A 71 18.62 -15.18 -9.27
N ARG A 72 18.29 -16.03 -8.30
CA ARG A 72 16.97 -16.06 -7.65
C ARG A 72 16.90 -15.14 -6.44
N ALA A 73 18.02 -14.92 -5.77
CA ALA A 73 18.07 -14.14 -4.55
C ALA A 73 17.90 -12.63 -4.81
N ILE A 74 18.38 -12.10 -5.95
CA ILE A 74 18.20 -10.68 -6.30
C ILE A 74 16.71 -10.30 -6.48
N PRO A 75 15.91 -11.04 -7.29
CA PRO A 75 14.46 -10.83 -7.36
C PRO A 75 13.74 -11.00 -6.01
N LEU A 76 14.19 -11.94 -5.17
CA LEU A 76 13.62 -12.12 -3.83
C LEU A 76 13.80 -10.87 -2.96
N LEU A 77 15.01 -10.28 -2.96
CA LEU A 77 15.28 -9.04 -2.24
C LEU A 77 14.45 -7.86 -2.81
N LEU A 78 14.24 -7.81 -4.13
CA LEU A 78 13.36 -6.80 -4.73
C LEU A 78 11.90 -6.97 -4.27
N MET A 79 11.41 -8.20 -4.16
CA MET A 79 10.08 -8.48 -3.60
C MET A 79 9.98 -7.96 -2.17
N VAL A 80 10.98 -8.22 -1.34
CA VAL A 80 11.05 -7.71 0.04
C VAL A 80 10.98 -6.18 0.07
N VAL A 81 11.68 -5.49 -0.83
CA VAL A 81 11.61 -4.03 -0.97
C VAL A 81 10.20 -3.53 -1.31
N GLY A 82 9.46 -4.23 -2.17
CA GLY A 82 8.08 -3.86 -2.53
C GLY A 82 7.05 -4.15 -1.43
N PHE A 83 7.24 -5.21 -0.66
CA PHE A 83 6.27 -5.64 0.36
C PHE A 83 6.30 -4.77 1.62
N PHE A 84 7.48 -4.32 2.04
CA PHE A 84 7.64 -3.63 3.32
C PHE A 84 6.85 -2.32 3.42
N PRO A 85 6.97 -1.36 2.49
CA PRO A 85 6.17 -0.14 2.53
C PRO A 85 4.68 -0.46 2.44
N THR A 86 4.29 -1.38 1.54
CA THR A 86 2.88 -1.76 1.35
C THR A 86 2.23 -2.30 2.62
N SER A 87 2.99 -3.00 3.48
CA SER A 87 2.49 -3.53 4.75
C SER A 87 2.03 -2.43 5.73
N PHE A 88 2.51 -1.19 5.59
CA PHE A 88 2.05 -0.05 6.38
C PHE A 88 0.62 0.39 6.07
N SER A 89 0.02 -0.06 4.96
CA SER A 89 -1.38 0.27 4.66
C SER A 89 -2.34 -0.21 5.73
N LEU A 90 -2.06 -1.35 6.36
CA LEU A 90 -2.86 -1.86 7.47
C LEU A 90 -2.76 -0.94 8.69
N VAL A 91 -1.55 -0.47 9.02
CA VAL A 91 -1.32 0.46 10.13
C VAL A 91 -2.07 1.77 9.90
N ILE A 92 -1.97 2.34 8.70
CA ILE A 92 -2.70 3.56 8.33
C ILE A 92 -4.21 3.34 8.39
N ALA A 93 -4.71 2.22 7.89
CA ALA A 93 -6.13 1.90 7.97
C ALA A 93 -6.61 1.81 9.42
N LEU A 94 -5.85 1.15 10.29
CA LEU A 94 -6.17 1.05 11.71
C LEU A 94 -6.20 2.41 12.39
N GLU A 95 -5.23 3.28 12.15
CA GLU A 95 -5.24 4.63 12.71
C GLU A 95 -6.40 5.47 12.18
N ALA A 96 -6.69 5.40 10.88
CA ALA A 96 -7.78 6.14 10.25
C ALA A 96 -9.18 5.71 10.72
N PHE A 97 -9.39 4.41 10.97
CA PHE A 97 -10.68 3.88 11.42
C PHE A 97 -10.83 3.89 12.95
N ALA A 98 -9.79 3.48 13.70
CA ALA A 98 -9.84 3.46 15.17
C ALA A 98 -9.79 4.89 15.75
N GLY A 99 -9.00 5.78 15.16
CA GLY A 99 -8.90 7.18 15.59
C GLY A 99 -10.21 7.95 15.42
N GLU A 100 -10.98 7.66 14.37
CA GLU A 100 -12.31 8.23 14.16
C GLU A 100 -13.32 7.74 15.22
N LYS A 101 -13.23 6.46 15.60
CA LYS A 101 -14.07 5.85 16.64
C LYS A 101 -13.80 6.46 18.03
N GLU A 102 -12.53 6.68 18.37
CA GLU A 102 -12.13 7.22 19.68
C GLU A 102 -12.54 8.70 19.85
N ARG A 103 -12.59 9.46 18.75
CA ARG A 103 -12.92 10.90 18.75
C ARG A 103 -14.43 11.21 18.72
N ARG A 104 -15.32 10.19 18.72
CA ARG A 104 -16.80 10.35 18.69
C ARG A 104 -17.32 11.30 17.58
N SER A 105 -16.58 11.43 16.48
CA SER A 105 -16.92 12.33 15.38
C SER A 105 -17.96 11.64 14.46
N LEU A 106 -19.21 11.64 14.92
CA LEU A 106 -20.39 11.46 14.06
C LEU A 106 -20.82 12.80 13.41
N GLU A 107 -20.02 13.85 13.55
CA GLU A 107 -20.25 15.16 12.94
C GLU A 107 -20.18 15.12 11.40
N PRO A 108 -19.28 14.37 10.73
CA PRO A 108 -19.24 14.30 9.26
C PRO A 108 -20.49 13.64 8.68
N LEU A 109 -21.01 12.61 9.35
CA LEU A 109 -22.20 11.83 8.96
C LEU A 109 -23.51 12.62 9.07
N LEU A 110 -23.57 13.63 9.95
CA LEU A 110 -24.77 14.44 10.17
C LEU A 110 -24.75 15.80 9.46
N SER A 111 -23.59 16.27 9.00
CA SER A 111 -23.42 17.63 8.46
C SER A 111 -22.95 17.70 7.01
N THR A 112 -22.48 16.61 6.42
CA THR A 112 -22.04 16.61 5.01
C THR A 112 -22.99 15.82 4.11
N PRO A 113 -23.29 16.30 2.88
CA PRO A 113 -24.15 15.60 1.91
C PRO A 113 -23.43 14.40 1.25
N LEU A 114 -22.51 13.74 1.96
CA LEU A 114 -21.74 12.60 1.48
C LEU A 114 -22.33 11.31 2.04
N SER A 115 -22.43 10.28 1.20
CA SER A 115 -22.94 8.99 1.66
C SER A 115 -21.86 8.20 2.42
N ASP A 116 -22.27 7.35 3.36
CA ASP A 116 -21.40 6.49 4.17
C ASP A 116 -20.43 5.69 3.29
N ALA A 117 -20.91 5.19 2.15
CA ALA A 117 -20.11 4.42 1.19
C ALA A 117 -19.03 5.26 0.51
N GLN A 118 -19.28 6.54 0.21
CA GLN A 118 -18.30 7.44 -0.41
C GLN A 118 -17.19 7.79 0.57
N LEU A 119 -17.54 8.15 1.81
CA LEU A 119 -16.58 8.45 2.88
C LEU A 119 -15.71 7.23 3.18
N TYR A 120 -16.36 6.07 3.27
CA TYR A 120 -15.70 4.80 3.53
C TYR A 120 -14.69 4.43 2.43
N MET A 121 -15.11 4.42 1.16
CA MET A 121 -14.22 4.16 0.03
C MET A 121 -13.08 5.19 -0.05
N GLY A 122 -13.39 6.44 0.31
CA GLY A 122 -12.44 7.55 0.40
C GLY A 122 -11.27 7.23 1.33
N LYS A 123 -11.57 6.90 2.59
CA LYS A 123 -10.59 6.53 3.64
C LYS A 123 -9.80 5.27 3.29
N MET A 124 -10.51 4.25 2.79
CA MET A 124 -9.93 2.98 2.34
C MET A 124 -8.85 3.16 1.27
N LEU A 125 -9.15 3.94 0.24
CA LEU A 125 -8.18 4.22 -0.81
C LEU A 125 -7.03 5.09 -0.28
N ALA A 126 -7.34 6.05 0.60
CA ALA A 126 -6.32 6.92 1.17
C ALA A 126 -5.31 6.20 2.06
N SER A 127 -5.70 5.12 2.75
CA SER A 127 -4.77 4.32 3.56
C SER A 127 -3.88 3.39 2.73
N VAL A 128 -4.30 3.02 1.52
CA VAL A 128 -3.54 2.10 0.65
C VAL A 128 -2.64 2.84 -0.33
N ILE A 129 -3.08 3.97 -0.88
CA ILE A 129 -2.36 4.68 -1.94
C ILE A 129 -0.94 5.10 -1.53
N PRO A 130 -0.69 5.79 -0.40
CA PRO A 130 0.65 6.24 -0.06
C PRO A 130 1.66 5.09 0.10
N PRO A 131 1.36 4.02 0.88
CA PRO A 131 2.22 2.83 0.99
C PRO A 131 2.55 2.14 -0.33
N VAL A 132 1.56 2.00 -1.23
CA VAL A 132 1.73 1.32 -2.52
C VAL A 132 2.55 2.16 -3.49
N LEU A 133 2.35 3.48 -3.51
CA LEU A 133 3.22 4.36 -4.29
C LEU A 133 4.65 4.31 -3.76
N ALA A 134 4.80 4.31 -2.44
CA ALA A 134 6.09 4.22 -1.77
C ALA A 134 6.82 2.89 -2.07
N SER A 135 6.08 1.77 -2.23
CA SER A 135 6.68 0.50 -2.66
C SER A 135 7.11 0.50 -4.11
N TYR A 136 6.33 1.07 -5.03
CA TYR A 136 6.75 1.21 -6.42
C TYR A 136 7.99 2.09 -6.57
N ILE A 137 8.07 3.19 -5.81
CA ILE A 137 9.28 4.02 -5.76
C ILE A 137 10.48 3.20 -5.27
N GLY A 138 10.31 2.43 -4.17
CA GLY A 138 11.36 1.55 -3.65
C GLY A 138 11.82 0.50 -4.66
N ILE A 139 10.88 -0.10 -5.40
CA ILE A 139 11.16 -1.07 -6.48
C ILE A 139 12.01 -0.44 -7.57
N VAL A 140 11.67 0.78 -8.02
CA VAL A 140 12.44 1.51 -9.03
C VAL A 140 13.85 1.82 -8.52
N ILE A 141 13.98 2.35 -7.30
CA ILE A 141 15.28 2.69 -6.71
C ILE A 141 16.15 1.44 -6.58
N TYR A 142 15.62 0.34 -6.05
CA TYR A 142 16.37 -0.91 -5.91
C TYR A 142 16.78 -1.47 -7.27
N SER A 143 15.85 -1.53 -8.23
CA SER A 143 16.12 -2.10 -9.55
C SER A 143 17.20 -1.33 -10.30
N LEU A 144 17.17 0.01 -10.24
CA LEU A 144 18.23 0.85 -10.79
C LEU A 144 19.56 0.59 -10.05
N SER A 145 19.55 0.63 -8.72
CA SER A 145 20.75 0.46 -7.89
C SER A 145 21.44 -0.87 -8.15
N VAL A 146 20.69 -1.97 -8.23
CA VAL A 146 21.23 -3.30 -8.54
C VAL A 146 21.74 -3.41 -9.97
N THR A 147 21.01 -2.86 -10.94
CA THR A 147 21.39 -2.88 -12.36
C THR A 147 22.74 -2.23 -12.60
N PHE A 148 23.03 -1.11 -11.91
CA PHE A 148 24.31 -0.41 -12.07
C PHE A 148 25.47 -1.01 -11.26
N THR A 149 25.20 -1.90 -10.29
CA THR A 149 26.20 -2.20 -9.25
C THR A 149 26.39 -3.67 -8.92
N VAL A 150 25.45 -4.52 -9.30
CA VAL A 150 25.53 -5.98 -9.14
C VAL A 150 25.48 -6.62 -10.52
N ALA A 151 24.31 -6.57 -11.16
CA ALA A 151 24.06 -7.16 -12.46
C ALA A 151 22.73 -6.61 -13.01
N PRO A 152 22.59 -6.48 -14.34
CA PRO A 152 21.34 -6.08 -14.96
C PRO A 152 20.22 -7.07 -14.64
N MET A 153 19.09 -6.56 -14.15
CA MET A 153 17.94 -7.39 -13.84
C MET A 153 17.22 -7.82 -15.13
N LYS A 154 16.80 -9.08 -15.19
CA LYS A 154 16.00 -9.60 -16.30
C LYS A 154 14.60 -8.96 -16.25
N ALA A 155 14.12 -8.45 -17.38
CA ALA A 155 12.85 -7.71 -17.45
C ALA A 155 11.64 -8.53 -16.95
N HIS A 156 11.62 -9.84 -17.21
CA HIS A 156 10.53 -10.70 -16.75
C HIS A 156 10.43 -10.77 -15.21
N SER A 157 11.56 -10.74 -14.49
CA SER A 157 11.57 -10.75 -13.03
C SER A 157 11.00 -9.45 -12.47
N MET A 158 11.32 -8.32 -13.11
CA MET A 158 10.77 -7.01 -12.74
C MET A 158 9.25 -6.97 -12.95
N ILE A 159 8.78 -7.41 -14.12
CA ILE A 159 7.35 -7.47 -14.44
C ILE A 159 6.62 -8.36 -13.42
N LEU A 160 7.15 -9.54 -13.14
CA LEU A 160 6.55 -10.46 -12.17
C LEU A 160 6.45 -9.82 -10.78
N ILE A 161 7.47 -9.10 -10.33
CA ILE A 161 7.46 -8.48 -9.00
C ILE A 161 6.52 -7.26 -8.95
N VAL A 162 6.46 -6.46 -10.02
CA VAL A 162 5.46 -5.38 -10.11
C VAL A 162 4.05 -5.95 -10.07
N LEU A 163 3.77 -7.03 -10.83
CA LEU A 163 2.49 -7.72 -10.79
C LEU A 163 2.18 -8.29 -9.40
N LEU A 164 3.17 -8.93 -8.75
CA LEU A 164 3.01 -9.49 -7.42
C LEU A 164 2.76 -8.40 -6.37
N THR A 165 3.46 -7.28 -6.46
CA THR A 165 3.26 -6.11 -5.59
C THR A 165 1.88 -5.48 -5.81
N THR A 166 1.43 -5.43 -7.06
CA THR A 166 0.07 -4.97 -7.41
C THR A 166 -0.99 -5.92 -6.85
N ALA A 167 -0.79 -7.23 -6.98
CA ALA A 167 -1.67 -8.23 -6.41
C ALA A 167 -1.70 -8.14 -4.87
N HIS A 168 -0.55 -7.93 -4.24
CA HIS A 168 -0.44 -7.70 -2.81
C HIS A 168 -1.16 -6.41 -2.39
N ALA A 169 -1.05 -5.33 -3.16
CA ALA A 169 -1.83 -4.11 -2.94
C ALA A 169 -3.34 -4.36 -3.03
N ALA A 170 -3.80 -5.16 -4.01
CA ALA A 170 -5.20 -5.56 -4.11
C ALA A 170 -5.66 -6.42 -2.91
N LEU A 171 -4.80 -7.29 -2.40
CA LEU A 171 -5.04 -8.01 -1.16
C LEU A 171 -5.14 -7.05 0.03
N MET A 172 -4.31 -6.01 0.10
CA MET A 172 -4.39 -5.00 1.16
C MET A 172 -5.67 -4.17 1.09
N VAL A 173 -6.13 -3.79 -0.12
CA VAL A 173 -7.46 -3.17 -0.29
C VAL A 173 -8.54 -4.11 0.24
N SER A 174 -8.49 -5.39 -0.13
CA SER A 174 -9.45 -6.39 0.33
C SER A 174 -9.39 -6.61 1.85
N ALA A 175 -8.19 -6.64 2.43
CA ALA A 175 -7.98 -6.77 3.87
C ALA A 175 -8.53 -5.55 4.61
N ALA A 176 -8.29 -4.35 4.11
CA ALA A 176 -8.87 -3.15 4.68
C ALA A 176 -10.41 -3.17 4.58
N VAL A 177 -10.98 -3.78 3.53
CA VAL A 177 -12.45 -3.96 3.42
C VAL A 177 -12.95 -4.87 4.52
N VAL A 178 -12.27 -5.99 4.76
CA VAL A 178 -12.59 -6.93 5.84
C VAL A 178 -12.40 -6.28 7.22
N VAL A 179 -11.32 -5.53 7.42
CA VAL A 179 -11.07 -4.81 8.68
C VAL A 179 -12.21 -3.82 8.95
N SER A 180 -12.72 -3.15 7.92
CA SER A 180 -13.87 -2.28 8.11
C SER A 180 -15.17 -3.00 8.38
N THR A 181 -15.44 -4.16 7.75
CA THR A 181 -16.69 -4.89 8.03
C THR A 181 -16.66 -5.48 9.43
N GLN A 182 -15.47 -5.82 9.94
CA GLN A 182 -15.25 -6.24 11.32
C GLN A 182 -15.15 -5.06 12.30
N ALA A 183 -14.84 -3.85 11.82
CA ALA A 183 -15.05 -2.62 12.57
C ALA A 183 -16.55 -2.38 12.69
N THR A 184 -17.17 -3.13 13.59
CA THR A 184 -18.57 -3.00 14.00
C THR A 184 -18.91 -1.51 14.14
N SER A 185 -19.75 -1.02 13.23
CA SER A 185 -20.39 0.28 13.40
C SER A 185 -21.12 0.23 14.74
N VAL A 186 -20.88 1.19 15.62
CA VAL A 186 -21.66 1.36 16.85
C VAL A 186 -23.03 1.92 16.46
N ARG A 187 -23.80 1.10 15.75
CA ARG A 187 -25.21 1.28 15.40
C ARG A 187 -26.03 0.15 16.01
N ALA A 188 -25.60 -0.30 17.18
CA ALA A 188 -26.21 -1.35 18.01
C ALA A 188 -26.19 -0.98 19.51
N ALA A 189 -26.36 0.31 19.83
CA ALA A 189 -26.69 0.80 21.17
C ALA A 189 -27.44 2.13 21.05
#